data_AF-A0A442X4K8-F1
#
_entry.id   AF-A0A442X4K8-F1
#
_cell.length_a   1.000
_cell.length_b   1.000
_cell.length_c   1.000
_cell.angle_alpha   90.00
_cell.angle_beta   90.00
_cell.angle_gamma   90.00
#
_symmetry.space_group_name_H-M   'P 1'
#
loop_
_entity.id
_entity.type
_entity.pdbx_description
1 polymer ?
#
loop_
_entity_poly.entity_id
_entity_poly.type
_entity_poly.pdbx_seq_one_letter_code
_entity_poly.pdbx_strand_id
1 'polypeptide(L)'
;MIRSTFADELQQASDRIADVPRADLQNMLRRAALIIRNTGGIDLDPGVQDTLSDIAVDMRLAKSDLIKTIIGDWLIANAYLPVPRLFDEESETEGSA
;
A
#
# COMPACT_ATOMS: atom_id res chain seq x y z
N MET A 1 2.22 -4.54 12.86
CA MET A 1 3.47 -5.22 12.49
C MET A 1 3.82 -4.76 11.09
N ILE A 2 4.88 -3.95 10.94
CA ILE A 2 5.26 -3.34 9.66
C ILE A 2 6.11 -4.37 8.91
N ARG A 3 5.99 -4.49 7.58
CA ARG A 3 6.74 -5.49 6.79
C ARG A 3 8.25 -5.47 7.05
N SER A 4 8.81 -4.30 7.39
CA SER A 4 10.22 -4.14 7.78
C SER A 4 10.59 -4.96 9.01
N THR A 5 9.75 -4.96 10.06
CA THR A 5 10.08 -5.64 11.32
C THR A 5 10.14 -7.17 11.16
N PHE A 6 9.32 -7.73 10.27
CA PHE A 6 9.33 -9.17 10.00
C PHE A 6 10.52 -9.62 9.14
N ALA A 7 10.97 -8.78 8.21
CA ALA A 7 12.18 -9.04 7.43
C ALA A 7 13.43 -9.02 8.33
N ASP A 8 13.51 -8.07 9.27
CA ASP A 8 14.59 -7.98 10.24
C ASP A 8 14.63 -9.20 11.18
N GLU A 9 13.47 -9.69 11.62
CA GLU A 9 13.35 -10.93 12.41
C GLU A 9 13.87 -12.16 11.65
N LEU A 10 13.52 -12.28 10.36
CA LEU A 10 14.02 -13.34 9.48
C LEU A 10 15.52 -13.28 9.29
N GLN A 11 16.07 -12.08 9.07
CA GLN A 11 17.51 -11.88 8.89
C GLN A 11 18.28 -12.26 10.16
N GLN A 12 17.83 -11.79 11.33
CA GLN A 12 18.45 -12.14 12.61
C GLN A 12 18.38 -13.63 12.93
N ALA A 13 17.30 -14.31 12.53
CA ALA A 13 17.16 -15.75 12.69
C ALA A 13 18.07 -16.52 11.72
N SER A 14 18.27 -16.01 10.50
CA SER A 14 19.24 -16.56 9.55
C SER A 14 20.68 -16.47 10.09
N ASP A 15 21.04 -15.32 10.66
CA ASP A 15 22.39 -15.08 11.21
C ASP A 15 22.69 -16.00 12.41
N ARG A 16 21.67 -16.51 13.10
CA ARG A 16 21.76 -17.38 14.29
C ARG A 16 21.07 -18.73 14.09
N ILE A 17 21.01 -19.22 12.86
CA ILE A 17 20.19 -20.40 12.50
C ILE A 17 20.53 -21.68 13.29
N ALA A 18 21.79 -21.80 13.72
CA ALA A 18 22.26 -22.92 14.54
C ALA A 18 21.74 -22.88 15.99
N ASP A 19 21.38 -21.70 16.48
CA ASP A 19 20.91 -21.46 17.86
C ASP A 19 19.37 -21.44 17.96
N VAL A 20 18.67 -21.48 16.82
CA VAL A 20 17.20 -21.43 16.76
C VAL A 20 16.62 -22.84 16.84
N PRO A 21 15.68 -23.12 17.78
CA PRO A 21 14.99 -24.40 17.82
C PRO A 21 14.27 -24.70 16.50
N ARG A 22 14.39 -25.94 16.01
CA ARG A 22 13.81 -26.36 14.70
C ARG A 22 12.31 -26.06 14.58
N ALA A 23 11.55 -26.21 15.67
CA ALA A 23 10.11 -25.93 15.68
C ALA A 23 9.81 -24.43 15.48
N ASP A 24 10.61 -23.56 16.09
CA ASP A 24 10.47 -22.11 15.97
C ASP A 24 10.82 -21.65 14.56
N LEU A 25 11.89 -22.22 13.97
CA LEU A 25 12.26 -21.98 12.58
C LEU A 25 11.14 -22.39 11.61
N GLN A 26 10.53 -23.56 11.81
CA GLN A 26 9.40 -24.01 10.98
C GLN A 26 8.20 -23.07 11.05
N ASN A 27 7.87 -22.59 12.25
CA ASN A 27 6.77 -21.64 12.44
C ASN A 27 7.07 -20.30 11.78
N MET A 28 8.30 -19.79 11.92
CA MET A 28 8.76 -18.56 11.28
C MET A 28 8.69 -18.65 9.76
N LEU A 29 9.21 -19.74 9.16
CA LEU A 29 9.16 -19.97 7.71
C LEU A 29 7.73 -20.11 7.18
N ARG A 30 6.83 -20.76 7.93
CA ARG A 30 5.41 -20.83 7.55
C ARG A 30 4.77 -19.43 7.51
N ARG A 31 5.07 -18.59 8.49
CA ARG A 31 4.59 -17.19 8.53
C ARG A 31 5.19 -16.37 7.38
N ALA A 32 6.47 -16.58 7.08
CA ALA A 32 7.15 -15.93 5.97
C ALA A 32 6.51 -16.28 4.63
N ALA A 33 6.29 -17.57 4.37
CA ALA A 33 5.64 -18.05 3.16
C ALA A 33 4.23 -17.48 2.99
N LEU A 34 3.46 -17.34 4.08
CA LEU A 34 2.13 -16.71 4.04
C LEU A 34 2.22 -15.22 3.72
N ILE A 35 3.15 -14.49 4.33
CA ILE A 35 3.34 -13.05 4.07
C ILE A 35 3.75 -12.84 2.61
N ILE A 36 4.75 -13.58 2.12
CA ILE A 36 5.26 -13.51 0.75
C ILE A 36 4.18 -13.92 -0.27
N ARG A 37 3.41 -14.99 -0.01
CA ARG A 37 2.32 -15.38 -0.91
C ARG A 37 1.21 -14.31 -0.96
N ASN A 38 1.04 -13.55 0.12
CA ASN A 38 0.07 -12.47 0.21
C ASN A 38 0.65 -11.11 -0.18
N THR A 39 1.90 -11.01 -0.67
CA THR A 39 2.44 -9.78 -1.26
C THR A 39 2.01 -9.61 -2.71
N GLY A 40 0.72 -9.78 -3.01
CA GLY A 40 0.13 -9.40 -4.29
C GLY A 40 0.19 -7.88 -4.48
N GLY A 41 1.38 -7.36 -4.77
CA GLY A 41 1.63 -5.99 -5.15
C GLY A 41 1.72 -5.88 -6.67
N ILE A 42 1.46 -4.69 -7.17
CA ILE A 42 1.76 -4.34 -8.56
C ILE A 42 3.27 -4.08 -8.62
N ASP A 43 3.99 -4.84 -9.44
CA ASP A 43 5.38 -4.54 -9.73
C ASP A 43 5.45 -3.30 -10.61
N LEU A 44 6.24 -2.33 -10.19
CA LEU A 44 6.42 -1.06 -10.87
C LEU A 44 7.88 -0.95 -11.29
N ASP A 45 8.13 -0.42 -12.48
CA ASP A 45 9.47 -0.11 -12.95
C ASP A 45 10.28 0.66 -11.89
N PRO A 46 11.56 0.31 -11.64
CA PRO A 46 12.36 0.96 -10.61
C PRO A 46 12.43 2.48 -10.71
N GLY A 47 12.55 3.05 -11.91
CA GLY A 47 12.60 4.50 -12.09
C GLY A 47 11.28 5.17 -11.73
N VAL A 48 10.16 4.50 -12.00
CA VAL A 48 8.83 4.94 -11.56
C VAL A 48 8.71 4.84 -10.04
N GLN A 49 9.25 3.78 -9.43
CA GLN A 49 9.24 3.63 -7.98
C GLN A 49 10.01 4.74 -7.27
N ASP A 50 11.19 5.11 -7.77
CA ASP A 50 12.02 6.16 -7.18
C ASP A 50 11.31 7.52 -7.29
N THR A 51 10.84 7.86 -8.48
CA THR A 51 10.08 9.10 -8.74
C THR A 51 8.85 9.21 -7.84
N LEU A 52 8.07 8.13 -7.68
CA LEU A 52 6.90 8.12 -6.78
C LEU A 52 7.30 8.26 -5.30
N SER A 53 8.49 7.79 -4.91
CA SER A 53 8.99 7.96 -3.55
C SER A 53 9.35 9.42 -3.29
N ASP A 54 10.02 10.08 -4.23
CA ASP A 54 10.41 11.48 -4.13
C ASP A 54 9.17 12.40 -4.05
N ILE A 55 8.18 12.18 -4.93
CA ILE A 55 6.92 12.93 -4.90
C ILE A 55 6.18 12.73 -3.57
N ALA A 56 6.17 11.50 -3.04
CA ALA A 56 5.53 11.22 -1.77
C ALA A 56 6.19 11.99 -0.61
N VAL A 57 7.52 12.10 -0.61
CA VAL A 57 8.28 12.91 0.36
C VAL A 57 7.92 14.38 0.22
N ASP A 58 7.93 14.92 -1.00
CA ASP A 58 7.59 16.33 -1.27
C ASP A 58 6.17 16.68 -0.82
N MET A 59 5.23 15.77 -1.07
CA MET A 59 3.83 15.91 -0.65
C MET A 59 3.59 15.58 0.83
N ARG A 60 4.61 15.10 1.54
CA ARG A 60 4.51 14.62 2.94
C ARG A 60 3.43 13.55 3.13
N LEU A 61 3.30 12.66 2.15
CA LEU A 61 2.35 11.54 2.16
C LEU A 61 3.10 10.21 2.24
N ALA A 62 2.43 9.18 2.77
CA ALA A 62 2.94 7.83 2.56
C ALA A 62 2.83 7.49 1.06
N LYS A 63 3.89 6.89 0.48
CA LYS A 63 3.90 6.46 -0.93
C LYS A 63 2.67 5.60 -1.29
N SER A 64 2.22 4.75 -0.38
CA SER A 64 1.01 3.95 -0.59
C SER A 64 -0.25 4.79 -0.74
N ASP A 65 -0.35 5.91 -0.03
CA ASP A 65 -1.52 6.78 -0.08
C ASP A 65 -1.48 7.65 -1.34
N LEU A 66 -0.29 8.16 -1.71
CA LEU A 66 -0.08 8.80 -3.01
C LEU A 66 -0.51 7.90 -4.18
N ILE A 67 -0.08 6.63 -4.19
CA ILE A 67 -0.46 5.67 -5.24
C ILE A 67 -1.97 5.43 -5.27
N LYS A 68 -2.63 5.31 -4.12
CA LYS A 68 -4.09 5.17 -4.07
C LYS A 68 -4.80 6.39 -4.64
N THR A 69 -4.33 7.59 -4.31
CA THR A 69 -4.87 8.85 -4.85
C THR A 69 -4.72 8.91 -6.36
N ILE A 70 -3.52 8.67 -6.89
CA ILE A 70 -3.26 8.68 -8.34
C ILE A 70 -4.15 7.68 -9.07
N ILE A 71 -4.27 6.44 -8.56
CA ILE A 71 -5.11 5.41 -9.18
C ILE A 71 -6.59 5.81 -9.10
N GLY A 72 -7.05 6.33 -7.97
CA GLY A 72 -8.43 6.81 -7.80
C GLY A 72 -8.77 7.92 -8.79
N ASP A 73 -7.91 8.93 -8.89
CA ASP A 73 -8.08 10.06 -9.79
C ASP A 73 -8.06 9.61 -11.25
N TRP A 74 -7.14 8.71 -11.62
CA TRP A 74 -7.08 8.14 -12.96
C TRP A 74 -8.36 7.35 -13.30
N LEU A 75 -8.88 6.54 -12.38
CA LEU A 75 -10.12 5.78 -12.59
C LEU A 75 -11.34 6.71 -12.75
N ILE A 76 -11.40 7.80 -11.98
CA ILE A 76 -12.45 8.83 -12.11
C ILE A 76 -12.33 9.53 -13.47
N ALA A 77 -11.14 9.99 -13.84
CA ALA A 77 -10.89 10.68 -15.10
C ALA A 77 -11.22 9.83 -16.33
N ASN A 78 -11.10 8.51 -16.22
CA ASN A 78 -11.43 7.55 -17.29
C ASN A 78 -12.85 6.96 -17.15
N ALA A 79 -13.72 7.54 -16.30
CA ALA A 79 -15.09 7.13 -16.08
C ALA A 79 -15.29 5.67 -15.61
N TYR A 80 -14.25 5.04 -15.06
CA TYR A 80 -14.35 3.73 -14.40
C TYR A 80 -14.87 3.84 -12.96
N LEU A 81 -14.69 5.00 -12.33
CA LEU A 81 -15.34 5.36 -11.07
C LEU A 81 -16.23 6.59 -11.27
N PRO A 82 -17.37 6.67 -10.56
CA PRO A 82 -18.20 7.87 -10.59
C PRO A 82 -17.41 9.06 -10.03
N VAL A 83 -17.51 10.20 -10.70
CA VAL A 83 -17.00 11.47 -10.16
C VAL A 83 -17.73 11.73 -8.84
N PRO A 84 -17.02 11.89 -7.70
CA PRO A 84 -17.64 12.29 -6.46
C PRO A 84 -18.42 13.57 -6.70
N ARG A 85 -19.75 13.50 -6.57
CA ARG A 85 -20.59 14.69 -6.56
C ARG A 85 -20.28 15.40 -5.25
N LEU A 86 -19.36 16.34 -5.27
CA LEU A 86 -19.29 17.37 -4.24
C LEU A 86 -20.67 18.01 -4.29
N PHE A 87 -21.46 17.80 -3.24
CA PHE A 87 -22.86 18.18 -3.17
C PHE A 87 -23.04 19.60 -3.71
N ASP A 88 -23.93 19.77 -4.69
CA ASP A 88 -24.54 21.06 -4.99
C ASP A 88 -25.29 21.49 -3.73
N GLU A 89 -24.59 22.14 -2.81
CA GLU A 89 -25.18 22.98 -1.77
C GLU A 89 -25.69 24.27 -2.41
N GLU A 90 -26.56 24.17 -3.42
CA GLU A 90 -27.44 25.26 -3.88
C GLU A 90 -28.45 24.73 -4.91
N SER A 91 -29.43 23.99 -4.42
CA SER A 91 -30.74 23.98 -5.08
C SER A 91 -31.84 24.00 -4.03
N GLU A 92 -31.85 25.08 -3.25
CA GLU A 92 -33.12 25.68 -2.85
C GLU A 92 -33.78 26.25 -4.11
N THR A 93 -34.43 25.39 -4.89
CA THR A 93 -35.53 25.89 -5.72
C THR A 93 -36.71 26.08 -4.77
N GLU A 94 -36.88 27.29 -4.25
CA GLU A 94 -38.17 27.74 -3.72
C GLU A 94 -39.20 27.57 -4.83
N GLY A 95 -39.97 26.49 -4.74
CA GLY A 95 -41.14 26.28 -5.58
C GLY A 95 -42.20 27.29 -5.20
N SER A 96 -42.26 28.40 -5.93
CA SER A 96 -43.45 29.24 -6.01
C SER A 96 -43.94 29.26 -7.46
N ALA A 97 -44.92 28.40 -7.74
CA ALA A 97 -45.94 28.57 -8.78
C ALA A 97 -47.05 27.53 -8.57
#